data_AF-A0A4V1M410-F1
#
_entry.id   AF-A0A4V1M410-F1
#
_cell.length_a   1.000
_cell.length_b   1.000
_cell.length_c   1.000
_cell.angle_alpha   90.00
_cell.angle_beta   90.00
_cell.angle_gamma   90.00
#
_symmetry.space_group_name_H-M   'P 1'
#
loop_
_entity.id
_entity.type
_entity.pdbx_description
1 polymer ?
#
loop_
_entity_poly.entity_id
_entity_poly.type
_entity_poly.pdbx_seq_one_letter_code
_entity_poly.pdbx_strand_id
1 'polypeptide(L)'
;MPHLPINPALVAHPHWVSSPTLLALPVEGVPLPPTREVLKALNSFALHLRADDDEHMFRAKQLLDMAIDEAYRPLHPPGPPALDDIRRSVDELNTTVAALGNTVAALGNTVAALVNTVAALANTVAANHAASQASLNRLAQSVNVITEHDLQRRAMSRNAFIENSMPRMDADWVAVPVVGGVPPGVVLPPGLPIPWQHHPKSALEINTMPGVVVRRWLAHYGVQPVRRVQANKVMLMTFLTGGM
;
A
#
# COMPACT_ATOMS: atom_id res chain seq x y z
N MET A 1 -59.29 -38.10 37.33
CA MET A 1 -57.83 -38.19 37.11
C MET A 1 -57.34 -39.43 37.83
N PRO A 2 -56.54 -40.30 37.20
CA PRO A 2 -55.93 -41.40 37.93
C PRO A 2 -55.08 -40.83 39.07
N HIS A 3 -55.33 -41.28 40.29
CA HIS A 3 -54.49 -40.96 41.43
C HIS A 3 -53.22 -41.79 41.27
N LEU A 4 -52.05 -41.15 41.29
CA LEU A 4 -50.77 -41.87 41.29
C LEU A 4 -50.47 -42.24 42.74
N PRO A 5 -50.62 -43.52 43.15
CA PRO A 5 -50.33 -43.90 44.52
C PRO A 5 -48.81 -43.79 44.74
N ILE A 6 -48.38 -42.79 45.51
CA ILE A 6 -46.98 -42.68 45.91
C ILE A 6 -46.76 -43.73 47.00
N ASN A 7 -45.81 -44.64 46.76
CA ASN A 7 -45.51 -45.68 47.73
C ASN A 7 -44.91 -45.06 49.01
N PRO A 8 -45.44 -45.33 50.21
CA PRO A 8 -44.92 -44.78 51.46
C PRO A 8 -43.44 -45.07 51.68
N ALA A 9 -42.93 -46.21 51.17
CA ALA A 9 -41.52 -46.56 51.25
C ALA A 9 -40.61 -45.59 50.48
N LEU A 10 -41.08 -45.01 49.37
CA LEU A 10 -40.33 -44.02 48.60
C LEU A 10 -40.29 -42.66 49.31
N VAL A 11 -41.38 -42.28 49.97
CA VAL A 11 -41.47 -41.02 50.72
C VAL A 11 -40.51 -41.01 51.90
N ALA A 12 -40.27 -42.17 52.51
CA ALA A 12 -39.30 -42.34 53.59
C ALA A 12 -37.82 -42.34 53.12
N HIS A 13 -37.56 -42.41 51.81
CA HIS A 13 -36.19 -42.51 51.30
C HIS A 13 -35.40 -41.20 51.53
N PRO A 14 -34.14 -41.24 52.00
CA PRO A 14 -33.37 -40.02 52.32
C PRO A 14 -33.29 -39.01 51.18
N HIS A 15 -33.11 -39.49 49.95
CA HIS A 15 -33.09 -38.62 48.76
C HIS A 15 -34.45 -37.99 48.43
N TRP A 16 -35.56 -38.63 48.78
CA TRP A 16 -36.90 -38.05 48.63
C TRP A 16 -37.09 -36.90 49.61
N VAL A 17 -36.77 -37.13 50.89
CA VAL A 17 -36.85 -36.13 51.97
C VAL A 17 -35.91 -34.96 51.73
N SER A 18 -34.79 -35.16 51.02
CA SER A 18 -33.87 -34.07 50.66
C SER A 18 -34.38 -33.13 49.56
N SER A 19 -35.45 -33.51 48.83
CA SER A 19 -35.99 -32.71 47.74
C SER A 19 -37.24 -31.94 48.19
N PRO A 20 -37.18 -30.59 48.29
CA PRO A 20 -38.34 -29.79 48.67
C PRO A 20 -39.49 -29.92 47.65
N THR A 21 -39.17 -30.18 46.39
CA THR A 21 -40.16 -30.43 45.32
C THR A 21 -40.89 -31.76 45.49
N LEU A 22 -40.21 -32.81 45.95
CA LEU A 22 -40.83 -34.12 46.19
C LEU A 22 -41.58 -34.17 47.52
N LEU A 23 -41.11 -33.46 48.55
CA LEU A 23 -41.79 -33.30 49.83
C LEU A 23 -43.13 -32.57 49.71
N ALA A 24 -43.24 -31.64 48.76
CA ALA A 24 -44.47 -30.90 48.49
C ALA A 24 -45.52 -31.77 47.75
N LEU A 25 -45.16 -32.98 47.33
CA LEU A 25 -46.10 -33.88 46.66
C LEU A 25 -47.06 -34.49 47.69
N PRO A 26 -48.37 -34.44 47.44
CA PRO A 26 -49.37 -35.07 48.30
C PRO A 26 -49.18 -36.59 48.31
N VAL A 27 -49.00 -37.17 49.50
CA VAL A 27 -48.69 -38.59 49.70
C VAL A 27 -49.87 -39.50 49.36
N GLU A 28 -51.11 -39.00 49.42
CA GLU A 28 -52.31 -39.78 49.12
C GLU A 28 -53.28 -39.04 48.20
N GLY A 29 -53.77 -39.74 47.17
CA GLY A 29 -55.07 -39.44 46.55
C GLY A 29 -55.20 -38.12 45.80
N VAL A 30 -54.12 -37.38 45.53
CA VAL A 30 -54.18 -36.16 44.73
C VAL A 30 -53.35 -36.36 43.46
N PRO A 31 -53.92 -36.08 42.26
CA PRO A 31 -53.19 -36.22 41.02
C PRO A 31 -51.92 -35.36 41.06
N LEU A 32 -50.77 -35.99 40.81
CA LEU A 32 -49.49 -35.28 40.70
C LEU A 32 -49.63 -34.23 39.61
N PRO A 33 -49.40 -32.94 39.88
CA PRO A 33 -49.29 -31.96 38.81
C PRO A 33 -48.00 -32.29 38.05
N PRO A 34 -48.06 -32.70 36.76
CA PRO A 34 -46.87 -33.09 36.00
C PRO A 34 -46.11 -31.85 35.52
N THR A 35 -45.74 -30.99 36.47
CA THR A 35 -44.94 -29.82 36.17
C THR A 35 -43.52 -30.25 35.81
N ARG A 36 -42.86 -29.44 34.99
CA ARG A 36 -41.46 -29.67 34.58
C ARG A 36 -40.53 -29.88 35.79
N GLU A 37 -40.79 -29.20 36.90
CA GLU A 37 -39.96 -29.29 38.10
C GLU A 37 -40.20 -30.59 38.87
N VAL A 38 -41.45 -31.09 38.91
CA VAL A 38 -41.76 -32.42 39.49
C VAL A 38 -41.09 -33.54 38.67
N LEU A 39 -41.14 -33.46 37.33
CA LEU A 39 -40.49 -34.44 36.46
C LEU A 39 -38.96 -34.45 36.61
N LYS A 40 -38.34 -33.27 36.70
CA LYS A 40 -36.88 -33.17 36.98
C LYS A 40 -36.51 -33.74 38.34
N ALA A 41 -37.33 -33.47 39.36
CA ALA A 41 -37.09 -33.95 40.71
C ALA A 41 -37.23 -35.49 40.80
N LEU A 42 -38.26 -36.05 40.15
CA LEU A 42 -38.45 -37.51 40.06
C LEU A 42 -37.32 -38.18 39.28
N ASN A 43 -36.90 -37.62 38.15
CA ASN A 43 -35.77 -38.16 37.36
C ASN A 43 -34.45 -38.09 38.15
N SER A 44 -34.20 -36.98 38.84
CA SER A 44 -33.02 -36.83 39.70
C SER A 44 -33.05 -37.85 40.84
N PHE A 45 -34.21 -38.05 41.48
CA PHE A 45 -34.37 -39.07 42.52
C PHE A 45 -34.13 -40.48 41.98
N ALA A 46 -34.71 -40.85 40.84
CA ALA A 46 -34.50 -42.15 40.20
C ALA A 46 -33.03 -42.42 39.85
N LEU A 47 -32.28 -41.39 39.42
CA LEU A 47 -30.85 -41.50 39.13
C LEU A 47 -29.96 -41.65 40.38
N HIS A 48 -30.43 -41.19 41.55
CA HIS A 48 -29.66 -41.27 42.81
C HIS A 48 -29.90 -42.59 43.58
N LEU A 49 -30.94 -43.34 43.22
CA LEU A 49 -31.13 -44.69 43.75
C LEU A 49 -29.99 -45.57 43.18
N ARG A 50 -29.11 -46.05 44.06
CA ARG A 50 -28.00 -46.94 43.67
C ARG A 50 -28.55 -48.24 43.09
N ALA A 51 -27.78 -48.85 42.18
CA ALA A 51 -28.12 -50.12 41.53
C ALA A 51 -28.29 -51.32 42.48
N ASP A 52 -27.96 -51.18 43.78
CA ASP A 52 -28.09 -52.26 44.77
C ASP A 52 -29.49 -52.33 45.43
N ASP A 53 -30.38 -51.36 45.16
CA ASP A 53 -31.71 -51.26 45.77
C ASP A 53 -32.82 -51.41 44.70
N ASP A 54 -32.87 -52.61 44.11
CA ASP A 54 -33.67 -52.94 42.92
C ASP A 54 -35.16 -52.59 43.07
N GLU A 55 -35.73 -52.76 44.26
CA GLU A 55 -37.15 -52.52 44.48
C GLU A 55 -37.50 -51.02 44.48
N HIS A 56 -36.67 -50.18 45.11
CA HIS A 56 -36.89 -48.73 45.15
C HIS A 56 -36.65 -48.11 43.78
N MET A 57 -35.60 -48.55 43.08
CA MET A 57 -35.31 -48.11 41.71
C MET A 57 -36.46 -48.48 40.76
N PHE A 58 -36.96 -49.71 40.83
CA PHE A 58 -38.07 -50.16 39.99
C PHE A 58 -39.35 -49.34 40.24
N ARG A 59 -39.69 -49.08 41.51
CA ARG A 59 -40.86 -48.27 41.87
C ARG A 59 -40.70 -46.79 41.48
N ALA A 60 -39.51 -46.22 41.62
CA ALA A 60 -39.23 -44.85 41.19
C ALA A 60 -39.33 -44.70 39.67
N LYS A 61 -38.81 -45.68 38.92
CA LYS A 61 -38.93 -45.72 37.46
C LYS A 61 -40.39 -45.87 37.02
N GLN A 62 -41.18 -46.73 37.67
CA GLN A 62 -42.62 -46.82 37.39
C GLN A 62 -43.35 -45.51 37.64
N LEU A 63 -43.04 -44.80 38.73
CA LEU A 63 -43.64 -43.48 39.00
C LEU A 63 -43.22 -42.45 37.94
N LEU A 64 -41.96 -42.45 37.51
CA LEU A 64 -41.48 -41.58 36.45
C LEU A 64 -42.17 -41.87 35.12
N ASP A 65 -42.25 -43.14 34.74
CA ASP A 65 -42.89 -43.58 33.50
C ASP A 65 -44.39 -43.21 33.51
N MET A 66 -45.09 -43.38 34.63
CA MET A 66 -46.49 -42.94 34.76
C MET A 66 -46.67 -41.41 34.78
N ALA A 67 -45.74 -40.67 35.41
CA ALA A 67 -45.79 -39.21 35.41
C ALA A 67 -45.50 -38.64 34.02
N ILE A 68 -44.61 -39.28 33.25
CA ILE A 68 -44.38 -39.00 31.84
C ILE A 68 -45.64 -39.33 31.04
N ASP A 69 -46.22 -40.53 31.18
CA ASP A 69 -47.44 -40.89 30.46
C ASP A 69 -48.62 -39.97 30.76
N GLU A 70 -48.74 -39.45 31.99
CA GLU A 70 -49.77 -38.46 32.33
C GLU A 70 -49.42 -37.05 31.81
N ALA A 71 -48.14 -36.66 31.81
CA ALA A 71 -47.66 -35.40 31.23
C ALA A 71 -47.82 -35.34 29.71
N TYR A 72 -47.62 -36.48 29.06
CA TYR A 72 -47.75 -36.69 27.62
C TYR A 72 -49.10 -37.28 27.24
N ARG A 73 -49.98 -37.52 28.21
CA ARG A 73 -51.37 -37.90 27.94
C ARG A 73 -51.94 -36.78 27.11
N PRO A 74 -52.40 -37.06 25.88
CA PRO A 74 -52.90 -35.99 25.02
C PRO A 74 -54.03 -35.31 25.77
N LEU A 75 -53.85 -34.02 26.10
CA LEU A 75 -54.95 -33.12 26.40
C LEU A 75 -55.81 -33.07 25.14
N HIS A 76 -56.69 -34.06 25.00
CA HIS A 76 -57.42 -34.41 23.78
C HIS A 76 -56.54 -34.83 22.59
N PRO A 77 -56.96 -35.82 21.77
CA PRO A 77 -56.50 -35.86 20.39
C PRO A 77 -56.85 -34.50 19.76
N PRO A 78 -55.94 -33.85 19.01
CA PRO A 78 -56.32 -32.64 18.31
C PRO A 78 -57.49 -33.00 17.40
N GLY A 79 -58.63 -32.34 17.62
CA GLY A 79 -59.59 -32.24 16.56
C GLY A 79 -58.91 -31.62 15.32
N PRO A 80 -59.56 -31.70 14.15
CA PRO A 80 -59.11 -31.10 12.89
C PRO A 80 -58.42 -29.69 12.95
N PRO A 81 -58.73 -28.75 13.87
CA PRO A 81 -58.04 -27.45 13.93
C PRO A 81 -56.51 -27.44 14.03
N ALA A 82 -55.85 -28.41 14.68
CA ALA A 82 -54.40 -28.31 14.89
C ALA A 82 -53.56 -28.51 13.62
N LEU A 83 -54.04 -29.32 12.66
CA LEU A 83 -53.36 -29.52 11.39
C LEU A 83 -53.50 -28.28 10.49
N ASP A 84 -54.67 -27.63 10.52
CA ASP A 84 -54.92 -26.41 9.75
C ASP A 84 -54.10 -25.23 10.27
N ASP A 85 -53.89 -25.13 11.58
CA ASP A 85 -53.00 -24.13 12.18
C ASP A 85 -51.54 -24.36 11.78
N ILE A 86 -51.06 -25.61 11.80
CA ILE A 86 -49.71 -25.95 11.34
C ILE A 86 -49.55 -25.60 9.85
N ARG A 87 -50.53 -25.93 9.01
CA ARG A 87 -50.51 -25.59 7.58
C ARG A 87 -50.45 -24.08 7.36
N ARG A 88 -51.27 -23.31 8.09
CA ARG A 88 -51.25 -21.84 8.03
C ARG A 88 -49.88 -21.28 8.40
N SER A 89 -49.28 -21.76 9.49
CA SER A 89 -47.93 -21.34 9.88
C SER A 89 -46.87 -21.68 8.84
N VAL A 90 -46.96 -22.83 8.19
CA VAL A 90 -46.07 -23.21 7.08
C VAL A 90 -46.24 -22.27 5.88
N ASP A 91 -47.48 -21.91 5.53
CA ASP A 91 -47.75 -20.98 4.42
C ASP A 91 -47.24 -19.55 4.72
N GLU A 92 -47.39 -19.09 5.96
CA GLU A 92 -46.82 -17.81 6.42
C GLU A 92 -45.29 -17.80 6.38
N LEU A 93 -44.66 -18.90 6.82
CA LEU A 93 -43.21 -19.08 6.73
C LEU A 93 -42.74 -19.08 5.27
N ASN A 94 -43.42 -19.82 4.38
CA ASN A 94 -43.08 -19.85 2.97
C ASN A 94 -43.19 -18.46 2.32
N THR A 95 -44.24 -17.70 2.68
CA THR A 95 -44.41 -16.31 2.22
C THR A 95 -43.27 -15.42 2.70
N THR A 96 -42.87 -15.57 3.97
CA THR A 96 -41.73 -14.82 4.55
C THR A 96 -40.42 -15.18 3.87
N VAL A 97 -40.17 -16.47 3.62
CA VAL A 97 -38.97 -16.95 2.91
C VAL A 97 -38.92 -16.40 1.49
N ALA A 98 -40.06 -16.39 0.76
CA ALA A 98 -40.13 -15.80 -0.57
C ALA A 98 -39.84 -14.30 -0.57
N ALA A 99 -40.39 -13.56 0.41
CA ALA A 99 -40.12 -12.13 0.57
C ALA A 99 -38.62 -11.86 0.85
N LEU A 100 -37.99 -12.64 1.73
CA LEU A 100 -36.55 -12.56 2.00
C LEU A 100 -35.72 -12.86 0.75
N GLY A 101 -36.13 -13.86 -0.05
CA GLY A 101 -35.49 -14.17 -1.33
C GLY A 101 -35.51 -12.97 -2.29
N ASN A 102 -36.64 -12.27 -2.38
CA ASN A 102 -36.76 -11.05 -3.19
C ASN A 102 -35.87 -9.91 -2.67
N THR A 103 -35.78 -9.73 -1.34
CA THR A 103 -34.88 -8.74 -0.73
C THR A 103 -33.42 -9.05 -1.03
N VAL A 104 -33.00 -10.31 -0.93
CA VAL A 104 -31.63 -10.74 -1.27
C VAL A 104 -31.32 -10.48 -2.74
N ALA A 105 -32.25 -10.79 -3.65
CA ALA A 105 -32.09 -10.51 -5.06
C ALA A 105 -31.94 -9.00 -5.34
N ALA A 106 -32.75 -8.17 -4.69
CA ALA A 106 -32.67 -6.71 -4.81
C ALA A 106 -31.31 -6.17 -4.30
N LEU A 107 -30.83 -6.67 -3.15
CA LEU A 107 -29.50 -6.33 -2.64
C LEU A 107 -28.39 -6.75 -3.61
N GLY A 108 -28.50 -7.93 -4.22
CA GLY A 108 -27.57 -8.38 -5.26
C GLY A 108 -27.48 -7.39 -6.43
N ASN A 109 -28.63 -6.88 -6.90
CA ASN A 109 -28.68 -5.88 -7.95
C ASN A 109 -28.04 -4.55 -7.52
N THR A 110 -28.27 -4.10 -6.28
CA THR A 110 -27.63 -2.89 -5.74
C THR A 110 -26.11 -3.04 -5.67
N VAL A 111 -25.61 -4.19 -5.22
CA VAL A 111 -24.17 -4.47 -5.17
C VAL A 111 -23.57 -4.46 -6.58
N ALA A 112 -24.22 -5.08 -7.56
CA ALA A 112 -23.76 -5.05 -8.95
C ALA A 112 -23.68 -3.63 -9.52
N ALA A 113 -24.69 -2.78 -9.23
CA ALA A 113 -24.68 -1.37 -9.63
C ALA A 113 -23.51 -0.60 -8.98
N LEU A 114 -23.26 -0.82 -7.69
CA LEU A 114 -22.13 -0.19 -6.98
C LEU A 114 -20.78 -0.60 -7.57
N VAL A 115 -20.58 -1.88 -7.91
CA VAL A 115 -19.36 -2.36 -8.58
C VAL A 115 -19.14 -1.61 -9.90
N ASN A 116 -20.19 -1.42 -10.69
CA ASN A 116 -20.10 -0.67 -11.96
C ASN A 116 -19.75 0.81 -11.72
N THR A 117 -20.33 1.46 -10.71
CA THR A 117 -19.99 2.83 -10.33
C THR A 117 -18.53 2.97 -9.91
N VAL A 118 -18.03 2.04 -9.08
CA VAL A 118 -16.63 2.02 -8.65
C VAL A 118 -15.68 1.85 -9.84
N ALA A 119 -16.01 0.96 -10.78
CA ALA A 119 -15.22 0.77 -12.00
C ALA A 119 -15.17 2.05 -12.86
N ALA A 120 -16.30 2.73 -13.04
CA ALA A 120 -16.37 3.99 -13.77
C ALA A 120 -15.54 5.11 -13.09
N LEU A 121 -15.57 5.17 -11.76
CA LEU A 121 -14.75 6.11 -11.00
C LEU A 121 -13.26 5.81 -11.15
N ALA A 122 -12.86 4.54 -11.07
CA ALA A 122 -11.47 4.13 -11.28
C ALA A 122 -10.96 4.54 -12.66
N ASN A 123 -11.77 4.37 -13.71
CA ASN A 123 -11.43 4.82 -15.06
C ASN A 123 -11.26 6.35 -15.14
N THR A 124 -12.13 7.10 -14.46
CA THR A 124 -12.05 8.56 -14.41
C THR A 124 -10.77 9.03 -13.72
N VAL A 125 -10.41 8.39 -12.60
CA VAL A 125 -9.16 8.68 -11.87
C VAL A 125 -7.94 8.38 -12.75
N ALA A 126 -7.93 7.25 -13.46
CA ALA A 126 -6.85 6.89 -14.37
C ALA A 126 -6.70 7.90 -15.52
N ALA A 127 -7.81 8.35 -16.11
CA ALA A 127 -7.81 9.37 -17.16
C ALA A 127 -7.27 10.72 -16.65
N ASN A 128 -7.70 11.15 -15.47
CA ASN A 128 -7.21 12.38 -14.85
C ASN A 128 -5.71 12.30 -14.54
N HIS A 129 -5.25 11.18 -14.01
CA HIS A 129 -3.82 10.95 -13.75
C HIS A 129 -3.00 11.04 -15.05
N ALA A 130 -3.46 10.41 -16.14
CA ALA A 130 -2.81 10.49 -17.44
C ALA A 130 -2.76 11.94 -17.98
N ALA A 131 -3.86 12.69 -17.83
CA ALA A 131 -3.94 14.09 -18.24
C ALA A 131 -3.00 14.99 -17.43
N SER A 132 -2.92 14.79 -16.12
CA SER A 132 -1.97 15.48 -15.25
C SER A 132 -0.52 15.18 -15.65
N GLN A 133 -0.19 13.91 -15.90
CA GLN A 133 1.16 13.53 -16.34
C GLN A 133 1.53 14.15 -17.69
N ALA A 134 0.60 14.17 -18.64
CA ALA A 134 0.81 14.84 -19.92
C ALA A 134 1.07 16.34 -19.74
N SER A 135 0.36 16.99 -18.81
CA SER A 135 0.55 18.40 -18.50
C SER A 135 1.91 18.69 -17.85
N LEU A 136 2.35 17.84 -16.93
CA LEU A 136 3.70 17.92 -16.35
C LEU A 136 4.80 17.75 -17.41
N ASN A 137 4.63 16.81 -18.34
CA ASN A 137 5.59 16.63 -19.43
C ASN A 137 5.68 17.86 -20.34
N ARG A 138 4.55 18.52 -20.65
CA ARG A 138 4.54 19.79 -21.42
C ARG A 138 5.23 20.91 -20.65
N LEU A 139 5.00 21.03 -19.35
CA LEU A 139 5.68 22.01 -18.52
C LEU A 139 7.19 21.77 -18.51
N ALA A 140 7.64 20.54 -18.33
CA ALA A 140 9.06 20.19 -18.40
C ALA A 140 9.68 20.58 -19.76
N GLN A 141 9.00 20.31 -20.87
CA GLN A 141 9.43 20.76 -22.20
C GLN A 141 9.53 22.29 -22.29
N SER A 142 8.54 23.02 -21.78
CA SER A 142 8.57 24.48 -21.79
C SER A 142 9.74 25.06 -20.98
N VAL A 143 10.05 24.47 -19.82
CA VAL A 143 11.19 24.87 -18.98
C VAL A 143 12.51 24.63 -19.70
N ASN A 144 12.65 23.51 -20.40
CA ASN A 144 13.85 23.22 -21.20
C ASN A 144 14.04 24.27 -22.31
N VAL A 145 12.98 24.66 -23.01
CA VAL A 145 13.04 25.70 -24.04
C VAL A 145 13.46 27.06 -23.46
N ILE A 146 12.90 27.45 -22.31
CA ILE A 146 13.27 28.70 -21.63
C ILE A 146 14.75 28.65 -21.20
N THR A 147 15.18 27.54 -20.63
CA THR A 147 16.57 27.34 -20.18
C THR A 147 17.54 27.45 -21.36
N GLU A 148 17.22 26.82 -22.49
CA GLU A 148 18.06 26.88 -23.69
C GLU A 148 18.10 28.30 -24.28
N HIS A 149 16.95 28.98 -24.34
CA HIS A 149 16.89 30.36 -24.80
C HIS A 149 17.70 31.31 -23.90
N ASP A 150 17.69 31.11 -22.58
CA ASP A 150 18.49 31.89 -21.63
C ASP A 150 19.99 31.61 -21.76
N LEU A 151 20.38 30.35 -21.99
CA LEU A 151 21.78 30.00 -22.31
C LEU A 151 22.23 30.66 -23.61
N GLN A 152 21.40 30.63 -24.64
CA GLN A 152 21.68 31.25 -25.92
C GLN A 152 21.81 32.78 -25.78
N ARG A 153 20.92 33.44 -25.02
CA ARG A 153 21.03 34.87 -24.70
C ARG A 153 22.33 35.19 -23.98
N ARG A 154 22.71 34.40 -22.97
CA ARG A 154 23.99 34.57 -22.25
C ARG A 154 25.20 34.40 -23.16
N ALA A 155 25.16 33.46 -24.10
CA ALA A 155 26.22 33.26 -25.09
C ALA A 155 26.36 34.47 -26.03
N MET A 156 25.25 35.00 -26.55
CA MET A 156 25.26 36.21 -27.38
C MET A 156 25.79 37.42 -26.61
N SER A 157 25.35 37.63 -25.37
CA SER A 157 25.85 38.73 -24.53
C SER A 157 27.35 38.60 -24.26
N ARG A 158 27.86 37.38 -24.06
CA ARG A 158 29.29 37.13 -23.88
C ARG A 158 30.07 37.45 -25.16
N ASN A 159 29.57 37.04 -26.33
CA ASN A 159 30.21 37.35 -27.61
C ASN A 159 30.22 38.85 -27.89
N ALA A 160 29.09 39.55 -27.67
CA ALA A 160 29.01 41.00 -27.81
C ALA A 160 29.95 41.73 -26.84
N PHE A 161 30.10 41.23 -25.60
CA PHE A 161 31.08 41.77 -24.66
C PHE A 161 32.51 41.57 -25.17
N ILE A 162 32.85 40.39 -25.70
CA ILE A 162 34.17 40.12 -26.28
C ILE A 162 34.43 41.04 -27.47
N GLU A 163 33.47 41.20 -28.39
CA GLU A 163 33.60 42.07 -29.58
C GLU A 163 33.75 43.54 -29.21
N ASN A 164 33.02 44.03 -28.20
CA ASN A 164 33.10 45.43 -27.77
C ASN A 164 34.27 45.73 -26.81
N SER A 165 34.77 44.72 -26.09
CA SER A 165 35.88 44.87 -25.13
C SER A 165 37.23 44.52 -25.75
N MET A 166 37.25 43.83 -26.90
CA MET A 166 38.43 43.79 -27.73
C MET A 166 38.62 45.18 -28.32
N PRO A 167 39.70 45.91 -27.98
CA PRO A 167 40.01 47.14 -28.68
C PRO A 167 40.04 46.80 -30.18
N ARG A 168 39.42 47.65 -31.01
CA ARG A 168 39.58 47.62 -32.48
C ARG A 168 41.08 47.77 -32.77
N MET A 169 41.80 46.66 -32.71
CA MET A 169 43.17 46.58 -33.12
C MET A 169 43.09 46.49 -34.63
N ASP A 170 43.17 47.66 -35.27
CA ASP A 170 43.54 47.72 -36.68
C ASP A 170 44.72 46.77 -36.89
N ALA A 171 44.52 45.91 -37.88
CA ALA A 171 45.23 44.66 -38.06
C ALA A 171 46.75 44.81 -38.07
N ASP A 172 47.41 44.27 -37.06
CA ASP A 172 48.80 43.80 -37.13
C ASP A 172 49.00 42.71 -36.07
N TRP A 173 48.46 41.51 -36.35
CA TRP A 173 48.81 40.29 -35.63
C TRP A 173 49.87 39.55 -36.44
N VAL A 174 51.03 39.30 -35.82
CA VAL A 174 52.14 38.54 -36.40
C VAL A 174 52.20 37.17 -35.75
N ALA A 175 52.21 36.13 -36.59
CA ALA A 175 52.49 34.76 -36.17
C ALA A 175 53.97 34.66 -35.78
N VAL A 176 54.24 34.16 -34.58
CA VAL A 176 55.60 33.90 -34.10
C VAL A 176 55.98 32.47 -34.52
N PRO A 177 57.01 32.26 -35.35
CA PRO A 177 57.60 30.95 -35.47
C PRO A 177 58.42 30.70 -34.21
N VAL A 178 58.02 29.71 -33.42
CA VAL A 178 58.86 29.18 -32.34
C VAL A 178 59.95 28.35 -33.01
N VAL A 179 61.07 29.00 -33.35
CA VAL A 179 62.27 28.35 -33.89
C VAL A 179 63.25 28.18 -32.74
N GLY A 180 63.56 26.93 -32.39
CA GLY A 180 64.81 26.52 -31.72
C GLY A 180 64.94 26.91 -30.25
N GLY A 181 65.42 25.98 -29.42
CA GLY A 181 65.57 26.16 -27.97
C GLY A 181 66.47 27.33 -27.56
N VAL A 182 66.35 27.74 -26.29
CA VAL A 182 67.19 28.78 -25.66
C VAL A 182 68.67 28.53 -25.95
N PRO A 183 69.42 29.52 -26.48
CA PRO A 183 70.86 29.41 -26.58
C PRO A 183 71.49 29.20 -25.19
N PRO A 184 72.49 28.32 -25.04
CA PRO A 184 73.17 28.14 -23.76
C PRO A 184 73.82 29.46 -23.32
N GLY A 185 73.48 29.95 -22.12
CA GLY A 185 74.05 31.16 -21.52
C GLY A 185 73.06 32.27 -21.14
N VAL A 186 71.77 32.14 -21.46
CA VAL A 186 70.76 33.14 -21.06
C VAL A 186 70.26 32.86 -19.64
N VAL A 187 70.54 33.78 -18.72
CA VAL A 187 70.04 33.74 -17.33
C VAL A 187 68.73 34.52 -17.26
N LEU A 188 67.64 33.85 -16.92
CA LEU A 188 66.33 34.50 -16.74
C LEU A 188 66.32 35.36 -15.46
N PRO A 189 65.65 36.53 -15.46
CA PRO A 189 65.55 37.36 -14.27
C PRO A 189 64.81 36.67 -13.11
N PRO A 190 65.24 36.86 -11.85
CA PRO A 190 64.51 36.34 -10.70
C PRO A 190 63.14 37.02 -10.56
N GLY A 191 62.07 36.23 -10.38
CA GLY A 191 60.70 36.72 -10.16
C GLY A 191 59.65 36.31 -11.20
N LEU A 192 60.01 35.49 -12.20
CA LEU A 192 59.03 34.92 -13.12
C LEU A 192 58.20 33.80 -12.44
N PRO A 193 56.87 33.72 -12.67
CA PRO A 193 56.04 32.62 -12.16
C PRO A 193 56.57 31.26 -12.65
N ILE A 194 56.55 30.23 -11.80
CA ILE A 194 57.08 28.87 -12.08
C ILE A 194 56.73 28.29 -13.47
N PRO A 195 55.52 28.45 -14.05
CA PRO A 195 55.25 27.95 -15.40
C PRO A 195 56.09 28.58 -16.53
N TRP A 196 56.87 29.62 -16.25
CA TRP A 196 57.74 30.31 -17.21
C TRP A 196 59.19 29.79 -17.23
N GLN A 197 59.55 28.91 -16.29
CA GLN A 197 60.87 28.27 -16.27
C GLN A 197 60.94 27.04 -17.19
N HIS A 198 59.80 26.63 -17.75
CA HIS A 198 59.71 25.56 -18.72
C HIS A 198 59.21 26.14 -20.05
N HIS A 199 59.92 25.82 -21.14
CA HIS A 199 59.39 26.05 -22.47
C HIS A 199 58.00 25.39 -22.57
N PRO A 200 56.97 26.08 -23.07
CA PRO A 200 55.67 25.46 -23.30
C PRO A 200 55.88 24.27 -24.23
N LYS A 201 55.53 23.08 -23.74
CA LYS A 201 55.82 21.82 -24.44
C LYS A 201 54.69 21.42 -25.39
N SER A 202 53.58 22.17 -25.37
CA SER A 202 52.39 21.85 -26.16
C SER A 202 51.64 23.09 -26.63
N ALA A 203 50.90 22.94 -27.74
CA ALA A 203 50.01 23.96 -28.27
C ALA A 203 48.87 24.33 -27.31
N LEU A 204 48.54 23.45 -26.36
CA LEU A 204 47.50 23.68 -25.37
C LEU A 204 47.92 24.72 -24.33
N GLU A 205 49.18 24.71 -23.89
CA GLU A 205 49.71 25.71 -22.94
C GLU A 205 49.71 27.11 -23.55
N ILE A 206 50.11 27.23 -24.82
CA ILE A 206 50.15 28.50 -25.55
C ILE A 206 48.74 29.11 -25.68
N ASN A 207 47.72 28.29 -25.95
CA ASN A 207 46.33 28.74 -26.08
C ASN A 207 45.70 29.24 -24.77
N THR A 208 46.32 28.95 -23.62
CA THR A 208 45.85 29.42 -22.32
C THR A 208 46.54 30.70 -21.84
N MET A 209 47.49 31.24 -22.61
CA MET A 209 48.22 32.46 -22.24
C MET A 209 47.47 33.74 -22.68
N PRO A 210 47.40 34.79 -21.83
CA PRO A 210 46.76 36.05 -22.19
C PRO A 210 47.51 36.79 -23.31
N GLY A 211 46.80 37.35 -24.30
CA GLY A 211 47.42 37.98 -25.49
C GLY A 211 48.39 39.15 -25.24
N VAL A 212 48.29 39.84 -24.10
CA VAL A 212 49.22 40.91 -23.70
C VAL A 212 50.62 40.36 -23.37
N VAL A 213 50.68 39.11 -22.91
CA VAL A 213 51.90 38.45 -22.43
C VAL A 213 52.85 38.11 -23.60
N VAL A 214 52.29 37.68 -24.72
CA VAL A 214 53.06 37.30 -25.92
C VAL A 214 53.78 38.51 -26.55
N ARG A 215 53.16 39.69 -26.56
CA ARG A 215 53.78 40.91 -27.13
C ARG A 215 55.00 41.40 -26.33
N ARG A 216 54.93 41.39 -24.99
CA ARG A 216 56.07 41.81 -24.15
C ARG A 216 57.26 40.87 -24.27
N TRP A 217 56.99 39.57 -24.42
CA TRP A 217 58.03 38.57 -24.63
C TRP A 217 58.77 38.81 -25.96
N LEU A 218 58.07 38.99 -27.08
CA LEU A 218 58.69 39.23 -28.40
C LEU A 218 59.51 40.52 -28.47
N ALA A 219 59.02 41.60 -27.84
CA ALA A 219 59.74 42.87 -27.79
C ALA A 219 61.05 42.77 -26.99
N HIS A 220 61.09 41.93 -25.95
CA HIS A 220 62.29 41.70 -25.16
C HIS A 220 63.40 40.99 -25.95
N TYR A 221 63.05 40.16 -26.94
CA TYR A 221 64.01 39.44 -27.79
C TYR A 221 64.32 40.13 -29.13
N GLY A 222 63.93 41.40 -29.30
CA GLY A 222 64.31 42.21 -30.46
C GLY A 222 63.71 41.77 -31.79
N VAL A 223 62.69 40.90 -31.78
CA VAL A 223 62.04 40.42 -33.00
C VAL A 223 61.02 41.46 -33.46
N GLN A 224 61.37 42.17 -34.54
CA GLN A 224 60.47 43.13 -35.20
C GLN A 224 59.40 42.38 -36.03
N PRO A 225 58.10 42.69 -35.86
CA PRO A 225 57.02 42.00 -36.58
C PRO A 225 57.05 42.32 -38.09
N VAL A 226 57.21 41.30 -38.95
CA VAL A 226 57.12 41.43 -40.42
C VAL A 226 55.76 40.95 -40.93
N ARG A 227 55.20 41.68 -41.91
CA ARG A 227 53.86 41.49 -42.49
C ARG A 227 53.69 40.11 -43.15
N ARG A 228 52.79 39.30 -42.57
CA ARG A 228 52.12 38.07 -43.06
C ARG A 228 52.97 36.80 -43.23
N VAL A 229 52.61 35.78 -42.44
CA VAL A 229 52.64 34.36 -42.86
C VAL A 229 51.35 33.69 -42.40
N GLN A 230 50.58 33.13 -43.34
CA GLN A 230 49.36 32.37 -43.06
C GLN A 230 49.75 30.90 -42.91
N ALA A 231 50.15 30.47 -41.71
CA ALA A 231 50.48 29.07 -41.46
C ALA A 231 49.19 28.28 -41.20
N ASN A 232 48.83 27.39 -42.13
CA ASN A 232 47.82 26.37 -41.92
C ASN A 232 48.22 25.50 -40.71
N LYS A 233 47.25 24.98 -39.94
CA LYS A 233 47.45 24.10 -38.78
C LYS A 233 48.42 22.93 -39.06
N VAL A 234 48.45 22.46 -40.31
CA VAL A 234 49.37 21.43 -40.81
C VAL A 234 50.82 21.94 -40.87
N MET A 235 51.03 23.18 -41.32
CA MET A 235 52.34 23.80 -41.49
C MET A 235 53.03 24.07 -40.15
N LEU A 236 52.25 24.39 -39.11
CA LEU A 236 52.76 24.56 -37.74
C LEU A 236 53.17 23.22 -37.10
N MET A 237 52.46 22.13 -37.43
CA MET A 237 52.78 20.80 -36.92
C MET A 237 54.05 20.24 -37.56
N THR A 238 54.23 20.37 -38.89
CA THR A 238 55.45 19.92 -39.59
C THR A 238 56.71 20.60 -39.03
N PHE A 239 56.59 21.89 -38.68
CA PHE A 239 57.69 22.68 -38.14
C PHE A 239 58.06 22.30 -36.70
N LEU A 240 57.08 21.93 -35.87
CA LEU A 240 57.30 21.57 -34.46
C LEU A 240 57.83 20.15 -34.26
N THR A 241 57.55 19.24 -35.20
CA THR A 241 58.02 17.84 -35.13
C THR A 241 59.36 17.62 -35.86
N GLY A 242 60.03 18.67 -36.34
CA GLY A 242 61.35 18.57 -36.98
C GLY A 242 61.36 17.81 -38.31
N GLY A 243 60.27 17.87 -39.08
CA GLY A 243 60.25 17.31 -40.43
C GLY A 243 60.90 18.27 -41.42
N MET A 244 62.02 17.84 -42.04
CA MET A 244 62.39 18.35 -43.37
C MET A 244 61.37 17.90 -44.40
#